data_AF-K1T4R8-F1
#
_entry.id   AF-K1T4R8-F1
#
_cell.length_a   1.000
_cell.length_b   1.000
_cell.length_c   1.000
_cell.angle_alpha   90.00
_cell.angle_beta   90.00
_cell.angle_gamma   90.00
#
_symmetry.space_group_name_H-M   'P 1'
#
loop_
_entity.id
_entity.type
_entity.pdbx_description
1 polymer ?
#
loop_
_entity_poly.entity_id
_entity_poly.type
_entity_poly.pdbx_seq_one_letter_code
_entity_poly.pdbx_strand_id
1 'polypeptide(L)'
;MRKHTKGGYQNVLDELWRICDEYNADTVIMYNQISCKGMDGLNGIFDDQARERNINFIWVDQDLMDPRTVSRRDMREQINKYMTTVLQEEPVDPTLVDFDDT
;
A
#
# COMPACT_ATOMS: atom_id res chain seq x y z
N MET A 1 -8.16 10.81 -6.03
CA MET A 1 -6.81 11.33 -6.40
C MET A 1 -6.68 12.86 -6.25
N ARG A 2 -7.43 13.71 -6.98
CA ARG A 2 -7.16 15.16 -7.06
C ARG A 2 -7.02 15.89 -5.71
N LYS A 3 -7.88 15.61 -4.71
CA LYS A 3 -7.78 16.22 -3.37
C LYS A 3 -6.47 15.84 -2.66
N HIS A 4 -6.09 14.56 -2.75
CA HIS A 4 -4.98 13.99 -2.00
C HIS A 4 -3.62 14.26 -2.64
N THR A 5 -3.55 14.47 -3.95
CA THR A 5 -2.24 14.63 -4.65
C THR A 5 -1.96 16.06 -5.13
N LYS A 6 -2.95 16.96 -5.12
CA LYS A 6 -2.73 18.40 -5.37
C LYS A 6 -2.62 19.13 -4.05
N GLY A 7 -1.40 19.54 -3.68
CA GLY A 7 -1.07 20.16 -2.39
C GLY A 7 0.27 19.69 -1.82
N GLY A 8 0.93 18.74 -2.49
CA GLY A 8 2.25 18.25 -2.10
C GLY A 8 2.19 17.48 -0.78
N TYR A 9 3.22 17.66 0.04
CA TYR A 9 3.41 16.96 1.32
C TYR A 9 2.15 16.97 2.20
N GLN A 10 1.55 18.14 2.42
CA GLN A 10 0.41 18.29 3.36
C GLN A 10 -0.79 17.42 2.95
N ASN A 11 -1.12 17.42 1.67
CA ASN A 11 -2.31 16.72 1.20
C ASN A 11 -2.09 15.21 1.03
N VAL A 12 -0.83 14.79 0.98
CA VAL A 12 -0.42 13.40 0.76
C VAL A 12 -0.13 12.71 2.10
N LEU A 13 0.72 13.28 2.94
CA LEU A 13 1.15 12.70 4.23
C LEU A 13 0.26 13.13 5.38
N ASP A 14 0.14 14.43 5.65
CA ASP A 14 -0.59 14.91 6.83
C ASP A 14 -2.07 14.49 6.78
N GLU A 15 -2.70 14.58 5.61
CA GLU A 15 -4.08 14.10 5.42
C GLU A 15 -4.21 12.59 5.58
N LEU A 16 -3.21 11.79 5.17
CA LEU A 16 -3.25 10.34 5.37
C LEU A 16 -3.22 10.01 6.86
N TRP A 17 -2.31 10.63 7.61
CA TRP A 17 -2.19 10.37 9.05
C TRP A 17 -3.41 10.87 9.82
N ARG A 18 -3.97 12.03 9.46
CA ARG A 18 -5.24 12.49 10.01
C ARG A 18 -6.35 11.45 9.82
N ILE A 19 -6.44 10.85 8.64
CA ILE A 19 -7.42 9.78 8.36
C ILE A 19 -7.10 8.52 9.18
N CYS A 20 -5.83 8.13 9.31
CA CYS A 20 -5.48 6.97 10.14
C CYS A 20 -5.92 7.17 11.59
N ASP A 21 -5.70 8.37 12.16
CA ASP A 21 -6.13 8.73 13.51
C ASP A 21 -7.67 8.74 13.63
N GLU A 22 -8.38 9.33 12.67
CA GLU A 22 -9.85 9.44 12.68
C GLU A 22 -10.55 8.08 12.64
N TYR A 23 -9.97 7.12 11.90
CA TYR A 23 -10.54 5.78 11.74
C TYR A 23 -9.90 4.75 12.66
N ASN A 24 -8.93 5.15 13.51
CA ASN A 24 -8.13 4.25 14.33
C ASN A 24 -7.53 3.10 13.49
N ALA A 25 -6.99 3.44 12.31
CA ALA A 25 -6.41 2.49 11.39
C ALA A 25 -5.02 2.06 11.88
N ASP A 26 -4.81 0.75 12.00
CA ASP A 26 -3.52 0.15 12.34
C ASP A 26 -2.73 -0.27 11.10
N THR A 27 -3.37 -0.24 9.92
CA THR A 27 -2.82 -0.75 8.67
C THR A 27 -3.23 0.14 7.50
N VAL A 28 -2.26 0.48 6.65
CA VAL A 28 -2.48 1.20 5.39
C VAL A 28 -1.98 0.33 4.24
N ILE A 29 -2.85 0.14 3.25
CA ILE A 29 -2.47 -0.48 1.96
C ILE A 29 -2.36 0.65 0.94
N MET A 30 -1.13 0.96 0.55
CA MET A 30 -0.82 2.01 -0.41
C MET A 30 -0.60 1.42 -1.80
N TYR A 31 -1.53 1.71 -2.70
CA TYR A 31 -1.41 1.37 -4.11
C TYR A 31 -0.41 2.31 -4.80
N ASN A 32 0.82 1.82 -4.99
CA ASN A 32 1.89 2.57 -5.60
C ASN A 32 1.78 2.54 -7.13
N GLN A 33 1.47 3.69 -7.73
CA GLN A 33 1.51 3.82 -9.18
C GLN A 33 2.97 3.88 -9.64
N ILE A 34 3.46 2.84 -10.31
CA ILE A 34 4.88 2.67 -10.68
C ILE A 34 5.48 3.81 -11.53
N SER A 35 4.63 4.57 -12.22
CA SER A 35 5.02 5.73 -13.04
C SER A 35 4.97 7.07 -12.28
N CYS A 36 4.45 7.10 -11.05
CA CYS A 36 4.25 8.32 -10.29
C CYS A 36 5.50 8.74 -9.52
N LYS A 37 6.33 9.60 -10.14
CA LYS A 37 7.56 10.11 -9.52
C LYS A 37 7.36 10.99 -8.29
N GLY A 38 6.17 11.56 -8.12
CA GLY A 38 5.82 12.31 -6.91
C GLY A 38 5.68 11.42 -5.68
N MET A 39 5.04 10.25 -5.84
CA MET A 39 4.90 9.28 -4.76
C MET A 39 6.21 8.55 -4.49
N ASP A 40 6.92 8.11 -5.55
CA ASP A 40 8.24 7.47 -5.44
C ASP A 40 9.22 8.30 -4.58
N GLY A 41 9.21 9.63 -4.76
CA GLY A 41 10.08 10.54 -4.01
C GLY A 41 9.73 10.70 -2.52
N LEU A 42 8.54 10.26 -2.10
CA LEU A 42 8.06 10.32 -0.73
C LEU A 42 8.06 8.96 -0.01
N ASN A 43 8.35 7.85 -0.72
CA ASN A 43 8.25 6.49 -0.16
C ASN A 43 9.01 6.34 1.16
N GLY A 44 10.26 6.82 1.23
CA GLY A 44 11.05 6.73 2.47
C GLY A 44 10.42 7.49 3.64
N ILE A 45 9.79 8.63 3.38
CA ILE A 45 9.11 9.41 4.42
C ILE A 45 7.86 8.69 4.91
N PHE A 46 7.09 8.07 4.01
CA PHE A 46 5.94 7.24 4.39
C PHE A 46 6.36 6.10 5.32
N ASP A 47 7.39 5.35 4.93
CA ASP A 47 7.87 4.20 5.71
C ASP A 47 8.36 4.62 7.11
N ASP A 48 9.12 5.72 7.19
CA ASP A 48 9.63 6.22 8.47
C ASP A 48 8.50 6.71 9.36
N GLN A 49 7.56 7.49 8.81
CA GLN A 49 6.44 8.02 9.59
C GLN A 49 5.43 6.95 10.00
N ALA A 50 5.19 5.95 9.17
CA ALA A 50 4.36 4.80 9.52
C ALA A 50 4.97 4.01 10.68
N ARG A 51 6.29 3.78 10.63
CA ARG A 51 7.03 3.10 11.71
C ARG A 51 6.95 3.87 13.02
N GLU A 52 7.13 5.19 13.00
CA GLU A 52 6.99 6.06 14.17
C GLU A 52 5.59 6.01 14.79
N ARG A 53 4.56 5.80 13.96
CA ARG A 53 3.16 5.72 14.37
C ARG A 53 2.71 4.31 14.72
N ASN A 54 3.59 3.31 14.58
CA ASN A 54 3.25 1.90 14.74
C ASN A 54 2.08 1.46 13.83
N ILE A 55 2.07 1.94 12.59
CA ILE A 55 1.10 1.57 11.54
C ILE A 55 1.77 0.60 10.57
N ASN A 56 1.12 -0.52 10.30
CA ASN A 56 1.53 -1.46 9.26
C ASN A 56 1.32 -0.83 7.89
N PHE A 57 2.40 -0.53 7.17
CA PHE A 57 2.32 0.09 5.85
C PHE A 57 2.69 -0.90 4.76
N ILE A 58 1.74 -1.22 3.88
CA ILE A 58 1.89 -2.21 2.81
C ILE A 58 1.90 -1.49 1.47
N TRP A 59 3.00 -1.61 0.74
CA TRP A 59 3.09 -1.15 -0.65
C TRP A 59 2.57 -2.22 -1.60
N VAL A 60 1.69 -1.81 -2.52
CA VAL A 60 1.20 -2.66 -3.60
C VAL A 60 1.41 -1.92 -4.91
N ASP A 61 2.41 -2.35 -5.68
CA ASP A 61 2.67 -1.77 -7.00
C ASP A 61 1.51 -2.04 -7.95
N GLN A 62 1.13 -1.02 -8.73
CA GLN A 62 0.09 -1.10 -9.76
C GLN A 62 0.36 -0.10 -10.89
N ASP A 63 -0.31 -0.31 -12.03
CA ASP A 63 -0.18 0.55 -13.21
C ASP A 63 -1.54 0.91 -13.82
N LEU A 64 -2.37 1.67 -13.10
CA LEU A 64 -3.72 2.09 -13.51
C LEU A 64 -4.58 0.94 -14.07
N MET A 65 -4.49 -0.23 -13.45
CA MET A 65 -5.17 -1.47 -13.87
C MET A 65 -4.62 -2.12 -15.15
N ASP A 66 -3.42 -1.79 -15.62
CA ASP A 66 -2.74 -2.50 -16.70
C ASP A 66 -2.02 -3.76 -16.19
N PRO A 67 -2.57 -4.97 -16.43
CA PRO A 67 -1.98 -6.21 -15.91
C PRO A 67 -0.71 -6.62 -16.64
N ARG A 68 -0.32 -5.93 -17.73
CA ARG A 68 0.87 -6.26 -18.53
C ARG A 68 2.15 -5.80 -17.86
N THR A 69 2.09 -4.77 -17.03
CA THR A 69 3.26 -4.25 -16.30
C THR A 69 3.33 -4.82 -14.89
N VAL A 70 2.20 -4.86 -14.19
CA VAL A 70 2.08 -5.50 -12.87
C VAL A 70 0.84 -6.39 -12.88
N SER A 71 1.02 -7.70 -12.79
CA SER A 71 -0.10 -8.62 -12.87
C SER A 71 -0.92 -8.63 -11.57
N ARG A 72 -2.16 -9.13 -11.64
CA ARG A 72 -3.00 -9.32 -10.44
C ARG A 72 -2.37 -10.28 -9.45
N ARG A 73 -1.68 -11.31 -9.96
CA ARG A 73 -0.92 -12.26 -9.16
C ARG A 73 0.22 -11.56 -8.41
N ASP A 74 0.98 -10.67 -9.06
CA ASP A 74 2.07 -9.94 -8.42
C ASP A 74 1.56 -9.02 -7.30
N MET A 75 0.43 -8.34 -7.52
CA MET A 75 -0.21 -7.52 -6.47
C MET A 75 -0.63 -8.36 -5.26
N ARG A 76 -1.23 -9.53 -5.49
CA ARG A 76 -1.61 -10.46 -4.42
C ARG A 76 -0.39 -11.02 -3.69
N GLU A 77 0.68 -11.36 -4.41
CA GLU A 77 1.91 -11.87 -3.82
C GLU A 77 2.56 -10.83 -2.89
N GLN A 78 2.54 -9.53 -3.25
CA GLN A 78 3.04 -8.45 -2.39
C GLN A 78 2.31 -8.38 -1.04
N ILE A 79 0.97 -8.47 -1.07
CA ILE A 79 0.16 -8.50 0.16
C ILE A 79 0.44 -9.78 0.95
N ASN A 80 0.40 -10.95 0.30
CA ASN A 80 0.59 -12.25 0.97
C ASN A 80 1.96 -12.34 1.66
N LYS A 81 3.02 -11.82 1.02
CA LYS A 81 4.36 -11.76 1.62
C LYS A 81 4.38 -10.87 2.85
N TYR A 82 3.73 -9.71 2.82
CA TYR A 82 3.66 -8.84 3.99
C TYR A 82 2.93 -9.52 5.15
N MET A 83 1.75 -10.11 4.88
CA MET A 83 0.95 -10.80 5.90
C MET A 83 1.73 -11.95 6.56
N THR A 84 2.38 -12.79 5.76
CA THR A 84 3.10 -13.97 6.27
C THR A 84 4.48 -13.63 6.86
N THR A 85 5.21 -12.66 6.31
CA THR A 85 6.59 -12.36 6.73
C THR A 85 6.64 -11.30 7.83
N VAL A 86 5.82 -10.26 7.74
CA VAL A 86 5.85 -9.14 8.70
C VAL A 86 4.86 -9.39 9.84
N LEU A 87 3.61 -9.72 9.50
CA LEU A 87 2.56 -9.93 10.50
C LEU A 87 2.56 -11.36 11.06
N GLN A 88 3.29 -12.30 10.44
CA GLN A 88 3.33 -13.71 10.84
C GLN A 88 1.94 -14.36 10.85
N GLU A 89 1.07 -13.92 9.95
CA GLU A 89 -0.30 -14.40 9.82
C GLU A 89 -0.37 -15.67 8.95
N GLU A 90 -1.35 -16.51 9.24
CA GLU A 90 -1.65 -17.71 8.46
C GLU A 90 -2.88 -17.49 7.56
N PRO A 91 -2.89 -18.01 6.32
CA PRO A 91 -4.03 -17.85 5.42
C PRO A 91 -5.31 -18.45 6.00
N VAL A 92 -6.36 -17.63 6.15
CA VAL A 92 -7.69 -18.09 6.57
C VAL A 92 -8.28 -19.07 5.56
N ASP A 93 -8.05 -18.81 4.27
CA ASP A 93 -8.42 -19.69 3.16
C ASP A 93 -7.22 -19.87 2.23
N PRO A 94 -6.54 -21.04 2.26
CA PRO A 94 -5.40 -21.32 1.41
C PRO A 94 -5.71 -21.27 -0.10
N THR A 95 -6.97 -21.43 -0.50
CA THR A 95 -7.37 -21.38 -1.91
C THR A 95 -7.33 -19.97 -2.50
N LEU A 96 -7.31 -18.95 -1.65
CA LEU A 96 -7.23 -17.54 -2.06
C LEU A 96 -5.78 -17.04 -2.19
N VAL A 97 -4.79 -17.86 -1.83
CA VAL A 97 -3.37 -17.48 -1.89
C VAL A 97 -2.84 -17.48 -3.33
N ASP A 98 -3.13 -18.53 -4.08
CA ASP A 98 -2.74 -18.70 -5.49
C ASP A 98 -3.89 -19.33 -6.28
N PHE A 99 -4.43 -18.57 -7.22
CA PHE A 99 -5.51 -18.99 -8.11
C PHE A 99 -5.37 -18.30 -9.47
N ASP A 100 -5.96 -18.90 -10.49
CA ASP A 100 -5.98 -18.35 -11.84
C ASP A 100 -6.97 -17.19 -11.93
N ASP A 101 -6.43 -15.98 -12.10
CA ASP A 101 -7.17 -14.74 -12.31
C ASP A 101 -6.72 -13.98 -13.56
N THR A 102 -6.29 -14.75 -14.59
CA THR A 102 -5.99 -14.25 -15.94
C THR A 102 -7.14 -13.49 -16.59
#